data_AF-A0A350J872-F1
#
_entry.id   AF-A0A350J872-F1
#
_cell.length_a   1.000
_cell.length_b   1.000
_cell.length_c   1.000
_cell.angle_alpha   90.00
_cell.angle_beta   90.00
_cell.angle_gamma   90.00
#
_symmetry.space_group_name_H-M   'P 1'
#
loop_
_entity.id
_entity.type
_entity.pdbx_description
1 polymer ?
#
loop_
_entity_poly.entity_id
_entity_poly.type
_entity_poly.pdbx_seq_one_letter_code
_entity_poly.pdbx_strand_id
1 'polypeptide(L)'
;MKKNGNSRSLMSMYSDNKGIRKRKTSKEDLPPMTTYEQRFKGGSMTKDVTEDKIKTLNDKIEARKKLSEPVNQLQPKRVSVEIAGSRYLLGSNEEMSEQRIKRIASKVNTILSNAKDNNPGLTNSKVTTLALIDACDELISLMDENSNLKTELMYYTQKVKEEEKSVPLEPTPMELLARESEDEKR
;
A
#
# COMPACT_ATOMS: atom_id res chain seq x y z
N MET A 1 -12.16 35.00 41.61
CA MET A 1 -10.69 35.15 41.70
C MET A 1 -10.04 33.86 41.20
N LYS A 2 -9.10 33.98 40.26
CA LYS A 2 -8.42 32.89 39.56
C LYS A 2 -7.37 32.23 40.48
N LYS A 3 -7.27 30.90 40.48
CA LYS A 3 -6.03 30.20 40.87
C LYS A 3 -5.50 29.47 39.63
N ASN A 4 -4.41 30.02 39.10
CA ASN A 4 -3.70 29.55 37.94
C ASN A 4 -2.90 28.29 38.28
N GLY A 5 -2.82 27.37 37.31
CA GLY A 5 -1.96 26.19 37.36
C GLY A 5 -0.48 26.54 37.24
N ASN A 6 0.35 25.77 37.95
CA ASN A 6 1.81 25.78 37.80
C ASN A 6 2.26 24.48 37.13
N SER A 7 2.30 24.46 35.80
CA SER A 7 3.07 23.48 35.05
C SER A 7 4.55 23.88 35.11
N ARG A 8 5.35 23.19 35.93
CA ARG A 8 6.81 23.35 35.93
C ARG A 8 7.35 22.86 34.58
N SER A 9 7.88 23.78 33.78
CA SER A 9 8.57 23.50 32.53
C SER A 9 9.92 22.84 32.82
N LEU A 10 10.17 21.69 32.17
CA LEU A 10 11.46 20.97 32.16
C LEU A 10 12.64 21.87 31.73
N MET A 11 12.36 22.99 31.06
CA MET A 11 13.35 23.99 30.64
C MET A 11 13.89 24.87 31.78
N SER A 12 13.22 24.89 32.94
CA SER A 12 13.66 25.66 34.12
C SER A 12 14.80 24.98 34.89
N MET A 13 15.02 23.68 34.70
CA MET A 13 16.11 22.95 35.39
C MET A 13 17.49 23.20 34.77
N TYR A 14 17.54 23.84 33.60
CA TYR A 14 18.79 24.14 32.89
C TYR A 14 19.15 25.63 32.88
N SER A 15 18.34 26.51 33.49
CA SER A 15 18.55 27.96 33.45
C SER A 15 19.21 28.55 34.71
N ASP A 16 19.46 27.77 35.76
CA ASP A 16 20.12 28.25 36.97
C ASP A 16 21.64 28.05 36.89
N ASN A 17 22.30 28.80 36.01
CA ASN A 17 23.73 29.09 36.14
C ASN A 17 23.93 30.57 36.48
N LYS A 18 23.32 30.99 37.60
CA LYS A 18 23.73 32.19 38.33
C LYS A 18 24.42 31.76 39.62
N GLY A 19 25.76 31.83 39.60
CA GLY A 19 26.57 31.95 40.82
C GLY A 19 27.25 30.66 41.29
N ILE A 20 28.31 30.23 40.60
CA ILE A 20 29.31 29.34 41.21
C ILE A 20 30.67 30.01 41.13
N ARG A 21 31.18 30.29 42.34
CA ARG A 21 32.44 30.95 42.66
C ARG A 21 33.61 30.22 42.02
N LYS A 22 34.58 30.98 41.52
CA LYS A 22 35.89 30.50 41.05
C LYS A 22 36.54 29.61 42.13
N ARG A 23 36.55 28.29 41.93
CA ARG A 23 37.52 27.39 42.56
C ARG A 23 38.47 26.93 41.45
N LYS A 24 39.76 27.19 41.64
CA LYS A 24 40.83 26.62 40.81
C LYS A 24 40.82 25.11 41.07
N THR A 25 40.36 24.32 40.13
CA THR A 25 40.63 22.88 40.11
C THR A 25 42.05 22.69 39.55
N SER A 26 42.88 21.96 40.29
CA SER A 26 44.21 21.53 39.88
C SER A 26 44.15 20.74 38.58
N LYS A 27 45.23 20.82 37.78
CA LYS A 27 45.36 20.26 36.42
C LYS A 27 45.23 18.72 36.34
N GLU A 28 45.08 18.02 37.45
CA GLU A 28 45.14 16.56 37.55
C GLU A 28 43.77 15.87 37.54
N ASP A 29 42.66 16.60 37.70
CA ASP A 29 41.30 16.03 37.70
C ASP A 29 40.51 16.27 36.39
N LEU A 30 41.19 16.61 35.29
CA LEU A 30 40.52 16.70 33.98
C LEU A 30 40.51 15.33 33.31
N PRO A 31 39.37 14.83 32.82
CA PRO A 31 39.35 13.61 32.01
C PRO A 31 40.24 13.81 30.78
N PRO A 32 41.01 12.78 30.35
CA PRO A 32 41.94 12.91 29.25
C PRO A 32 41.19 13.37 28.00
N MET A 33 41.59 14.52 27.46
CA MET A 33 41.06 15.04 26.20
C MET A 33 41.29 13.98 25.12
N THR A 34 40.22 13.32 24.68
CA THR A 34 40.27 12.49 23.50
C THR A 34 40.60 13.40 22.32
N THR A 35 41.70 13.12 21.65
CA THR A 35 42.12 13.85 20.44
C THR A 35 40.96 13.84 19.45
N TYR A 36 40.51 15.04 19.07
CA TYR A 36 39.45 15.21 18.10
C TYR A 36 39.96 14.72 16.74
N GLU A 37 39.57 13.51 16.34
CA GLU A 37 39.75 13.07 14.96
C GLU A 37 38.76 13.84 14.08
N GLN A 38 39.29 14.83 13.37
CA GLN A 38 38.55 15.61 12.39
C GLN A 38 38.18 14.71 11.20
N ARG A 39 37.05 14.01 11.31
CA ARG A 39 36.49 13.25 10.18
C ARG A 39 36.14 14.23 9.07
N PHE A 40 36.81 14.08 7.93
CA PHE A 40 36.62 14.87 6.72
C PHE A 40 35.12 14.92 6.37
N LYS A 41 34.47 16.08 6.57
CA LYS A 41 33.13 16.31 6.05
C LYS A 41 33.31 16.54 4.55
N GLY A 42 32.90 15.55 3.74
CA GLY A 42 32.96 15.61 2.28
C GLY A 42 32.40 16.93 1.73
N GLY A 43 32.89 17.35 0.57
CA GLY A 43 32.62 18.64 -0.06
C GLY A 43 31.15 19.06 0.04
N SER A 44 30.92 20.28 0.53
CA SER A 44 29.58 20.83 0.68
C SER A 44 28.91 20.98 -0.68
N MET A 45 27.76 20.31 -0.86
CA MET A 45 26.83 20.55 -1.98
C MET A 45 26.06 21.87 -1.81
N THR A 46 26.72 22.91 -1.31
CA THR A 46 26.25 24.29 -1.43
C THR A 46 26.47 24.67 -2.88
N LYS A 47 25.45 24.36 -3.69
CA LYS A 47 25.30 24.75 -5.07
C LYS A 47 25.64 26.24 -5.19
N ASP A 48 26.52 26.57 -6.13
CA ASP A 48 26.67 27.91 -6.67
C ASP A 48 25.29 28.38 -7.16
N VAL A 49 24.61 29.21 -6.35
CA VAL A 49 23.29 29.78 -6.66
C VAL A 49 23.42 31.19 -7.27
N THR A 50 24.63 31.65 -7.60
CA THR A 50 24.84 33.04 -8.05
C THR A 50 25.44 33.19 -9.44
N GLU A 51 25.33 32.22 -10.34
CA GLU A 51 25.58 32.47 -11.76
C GLU A 51 24.56 31.74 -12.63
N ASP A 52 23.66 32.52 -13.24
CA ASP A 52 22.82 32.05 -14.34
C ASP A 52 23.74 31.62 -15.49
N LYS A 53 23.94 30.31 -15.64
CA LYS A 53 24.68 29.73 -16.78
C LYS A 53 24.09 30.30 -18.07
N ILE A 54 24.94 30.96 -18.87
CA ILE A 54 24.57 31.56 -20.16
C ILE A 54 24.01 30.44 -21.05
N LYS A 55 22.69 30.40 -21.21
CA LYS A 55 22.00 29.44 -22.06
C LYS A 55 22.35 29.73 -23.52
N THR A 56 23.03 28.80 -24.16
CA THR A 56 23.41 28.93 -25.57
C THR A 56 22.18 28.86 -26.47
N LEU A 57 22.30 29.32 -27.72
CA LEU A 57 21.22 29.21 -28.70
C LEU A 57 20.83 27.75 -28.95
N ASN A 58 21.79 26.83 -28.87
CA ASN A 58 21.54 25.39 -28.98
C ASN A 58 20.65 24.90 -27.84
N ASP A 59 20.90 25.32 -26.60
CA ASP A 59 20.04 24.98 -25.45
C ASP A 59 18.61 25.51 -25.63
N LYS A 60 18.46 26.71 -26.21
CA LYS A 60 17.15 27.29 -26.51
C LYS A 60 16.43 26.55 -27.64
N ILE A 61 17.16 26.06 -28.65
CA ILE A 61 16.62 25.28 -29.77
C ILE A 61 16.18 23.89 -29.27
N GLU A 62 16.99 23.22 -28.44
CA GLU A 62 16.65 21.93 -27.83
C GLU A 62 15.44 22.04 -26.89
N ALA A 63 15.36 23.11 -26.09
CA ALA A 63 14.20 23.38 -25.26
C ALA A 63 12.91 23.56 -26.10
N ARG A 64 13.01 24.22 -27.26
CA ARG A 64 11.89 24.37 -28.20
C ARG A 64 11.51 23.07 -28.89
N LYS A 65 12.48 22.21 -29.21
CA LYS A 65 12.21 20.87 -29.78
C LYS A 65 11.49 19.95 -28.77
N LYS A 66 11.89 19.97 -27.50
CA LYS A 66 11.23 19.22 -26.41
C LYS A 66 9.78 19.67 -26.13
N LEU A 67 9.43 20.91 -26.48
CA LEU A 67 8.06 21.43 -26.38
C LEU A 67 7.15 20.94 -27.53
N SER A 68 7.72 20.50 -28.66
CA SER A 68 6.99 20.06 -29.84
C SER A 68 6.84 18.54 -29.97
N GLU A 69 7.54 17.76 -29.15
CA GLU A 69 7.29 16.33 -29.07
C GLU A 69 5.99 16.10 -28.30
N PRO A 70 5.01 15.35 -28.83
CA PRO A 70 3.87 14.92 -28.05
C PRO A 70 4.44 14.09 -26.92
N VAL A 71 4.38 14.66 -25.73
CA VAL A 71 4.74 14.01 -24.51
C VAL A 71 3.80 12.81 -24.37
N ASN A 72 4.21 11.66 -24.89
CA ASN A 72 3.61 10.34 -24.63
C ASN A 72 3.91 9.96 -23.18
N GLN A 73 3.58 10.86 -22.25
CA GLN A 73 3.51 10.52 -20.86
C GLN A 73 2.18 9.80 -20.68
N LEU A 74 2.29 8.48 -20.57
CA LEU A 74 1.57 7.71 -19.56
C LEU A 74 1.84 8.34 -18.17
N GLN A 75 1.43 9.59 -17.95
CA GLN A 75 1.41 10.15 -16.60
C GLN A 75 0.34 9.35 -15.86
N PRO A 76 0.67 8.75 -14.70
CA PRO A 76 -0.31 8.02 -13.93
C PRO A 76 -1.45 8.98 -13.60
N LYS A 77 -2.64 8.67 -14.10
CA LYS A 77 -3.81 9.54 -13.95
C LYS A 77 -4.14 9.58 -12.47
N ARG A 78 -4.11 10.75 -11.84
CA ARG A 78 -4.37 10.86 -10.40
C ARG A 78 -5.85 11.06 -10.13
N VAL A 79 -6.37 10.35 -9.15
CA VAL A 79 -7.78 10.38 -8.72
C VAL A 79 -7.84 10.87 -7.30
N SER A 80 -8.62 11.91 -7.05
CA SER A 80 -8.89 12.41 -5.70
C SER A 80 -10.06 11.65 -5.07
N VAL A 81 -9.89 11.20 -3.84
CA VAL A 81 -10.92 10.45 -3.12
C VAL A 81 -10.90 10.80 -1.64
N GLU A 82 -12.07 10.80 -1.01
CA GLU A 82 -12.24 11.11 0.41
C GLU A 82 -12.43 9.83 1.22
N ILE A 83 -11.56 9.62 2.21
CA ILE A 83 -11.60 8.48 3.14
C ILE A 83 -11.59 9.04 4.56
N ALA A 84 -12.59 8.69 5.37
CA ALA A 84 -12.75 9.15 6.75
C ALA A 84 -12.65 10.69 6.93
N GLY A 85 -13.19 11.45 5.97
CA GLY A 85 -13.14 12.92 5.97
C GLY A 85 -11.80 13.52 5.53
N SER A 86 -10.83 12.70 5.14
CA SER A 86 -9.53 13.13 4.63
C SER A 86 -9.44 12.89 3.13
N ARG A 87 -8.95 13.88 2.37
CA ARG A 87 -8.80 13.77 0.91
C ARG A 87 -7.44 13.19 0.55
N TYR A 88 -7.45 12.10 -0.20
CA TYR A 88 -6.28 11.40 -0.73
C TYR A 88 -6.20 11.56 -2.24
N LEU A 89 -4.98 11.59 -2.77
CA LEU A 89 -4.71 11.62 -4.20
C LEU A 89 -3.99 10.32 -4.59
N LEU A 90 -4.70 9.43 -5.28
CA LEU A 90 -4.24 8.08 -5.61
C LEU A 90 -3.90 7.98 -7.09
N GLY A 91 -2.88 7.18 -7.44
CA GLY A 91 -2.55 6.89 -8.83
C GLY A 91 -3.52 5.87 -9.42
N SER A 92 -4.02 6.12 -10.63
CA SER A 92 -4.80 5.18 -11.43
C SER A 92 -3.92 4.56 -12.50
N ASN A 93 -3.96 3.24 -12.54
CA ASN A 93 -3.32 2.38 -13.53
C ASN A 93 -4.41 1.53 -14.22
N GLU A 94 -4.07 0.74 -15.25
CA GLU A 94 -5.04 -0.11 -15.96
C GLU A 94 -5.77 -1.10 -15.02
N GLU A 95 -5.05 -1.71 -14.08
CA GLU A 95 -5.64 -2.60 -13.07
C GLU A 95 -6.47 -1.85 -12.01
N MET A 96 -6.10 -0.59 -11.74
CA MET A 96 -6.70 0.29 -10.74
C MET A 96 -7.36 1.47 -11.42
N SER A 97 -8.45 1.17 -12.14
CA SER A 97 -9.25 2.18 -12.81
C SER A 97 -9.84 3.19 -11.83
N GLU A 98 -10.07 4.42 -12.28
CA GLU A 98 -10.69 5.48 -11.47
C GLU A 98 -11.98 5.03 -10.78
N GLN A 99 -12.84 4.31 -11.51
CA GLN A 99 -14.08 3.78 -10.95
C GLN A 99 -13.82 2.76 -9.84
N ARG A 100 -12.84 1.87 -10.02
CA ARG A 100 -12.45 0.88 -9.01
C ARG A 100 -11.94 1.57 -7.75
N ILE A 101 -11.11 2.59 -7.89
CA ILE A 101 -10.59 3.38 -6.75
C ILE A 101 -11.73 4.05 -5.98
N LYS A 102 -12.68 4.69 -6.67
CA LYS A 102 -13.85 5.31 -6.02
C LYS A 102 -14.72 4.28 -5.29
N ARG A 103 -14.95 3.10 -5.88
CA ARG A 103 -15.69 2.00 -5.23
C ARG A 103 -14.97 1.45 -4.00
N ILE A 104 -13.64 1.31 -4.07
CA ILE A 104 -12.83 0.88 -2.92
C ILE A 104 -12.97 1.89 -1.79
N ALA A 105 -12.82 3.18 -2.08
CA ALA A 105 -12.93 4.19 -1.04
C ALA A 105 -14.33 4.28 -0.42
N SER A 106 -15.41 4.10 -1.20
CA SER A 106 -16.75 4.01 -0.63
C SER A 106 -16.89 2.79 0.30
N LYS A 107 -16.34 1.63 -0.09
CA LYS A 107 -16.35 0.43 0.77
C LYS A 107 -15.52 0.63 2.04
N VAL A 108 -14.35 1.27 1.94
CA VAL A 108 -13.52 1.60 3.10
C VAL A 108 -14.26 2.54 4.05
N ASN A 109 -14.97 3.54 3.53
CA ASN A 109 -15.77 4.44 4.36
C ASN A 109 -16.91 3.72 5.09
N THR A 110 -17.58 2.75 4.46
CA THR A 110 -18.63 1.97 5.13
C THR A 110 -18.08 1.06 6.23
N ILE A 111 -16.92 0.43 6.00
CA ILE A 111 -16.29 -0.41 7.03
C ILE A 111 -15.82 0.47 8.19
N LEU A 112 -15.25 1.64 7.90
CA LEU A 112 -14.80 2.58 8.92
C LEU A 112 -15.96 3.17 9.74
N SER A 113 -17.10 3.49 9.11
CA SER A 113 -18.28 3.94 9.85
C SER A 113 -18.79 2.83 10.77
N ASN A 114 -18.93 1.61 10.27
CA ASN A 114 -19.40 0.46 11.06
C ASN A 114 -18.46 0.17 12.24
N ALA A 115 -17.14 0.16 12.00
CA ALA A 115 -16.15 -0.06 13.05
C ALA A 115 -16.19 1.04 14.13
N LYS A 116 -16.48 2.29 13.74
CA LYS A 116 -16.63 3.42 14.66
C LYS A 116 -17.92 3.33 15.47
N ASP A 117 -19.02 2.96 14.84
CA ASP A 117 -20.34 2.86 15.47
C ASP A 117 -20.39 1.69 16.46
N ASN A 118 -19.75 0.57 16.12
CA ASN A 118 -19.64 -0.61 17.00
C ASN A 118 -18.71 -0.37 18.19
N ASN A 119 -17.74 0.54 18.06
CA ASN A 119 -16.74 0.77 19.09
C ASN A 119 -16.62 2.27 19.43
N PRO A 120 -17.63 2.85 20.10
CA PRO A 120 -17.63 4.27 20.45
C PRO A 120 -16.48 4.60 21.42
N GLY A 121 -15.85 5.76 21.24
CA GLY A 121 -14.80 6.27 22.11
C GLY A 121 -13.37 5.86 21.73
N LEU A 122 -13.19 5.04 20.70
CA LEU A 122 -11.86 4.78 20.13
C LEU A 122 -11.36 5.94 19.25
N THR A 123 -10.05 6.14 19.27
CA THR A 123 -9.39 7.11 18.39
C THR A 123 -9.46 6.63 16.94
N ASN A 124 -9.53 7.57 15.98
CA ASN A 124 -9.62 7.24 14.55
C ASN A 124 -8.52 6.25 14.11
N SER A 125 -7.30 6.35 14.64
CA SER A 125 -6.20 5.42 14.34
C SER A 125 -6.51 3.97 14.75
N LYS A 126 -7.13 3.76 15.92
CA LYS A 126 -7.48 2.42 16.41
C LYS A 126 -8.70 1.88 15.66
N VAL A 127 -9.66 2.74 15.32
CA VAL A 127 -10.79 2.37 14.46
C VAL A 127 -10.29 1.97 13.07
N THR A 128 -9.31 2.67 12.50
CA THR A 128 -8.74 2.27 11.20
C THR A 128 -8.03 0.93 11.24
N THR A 129 -7.35 0.59 12.35
CA THR A 129 -6.74 -0.73 12.49
C THR A 129 -7.77 -1.84 12.65
N LEU A 130 -8.87 -1.59 13.38
CA LEU A 130 -9.97 -2.55 13.50
C LEU A 130 -10.66 -2.77 12.16
N ALA A 131 -10.99 -1.69 11.45
CA ALA A 131 -11.57 -1.76 10.11
C ALA A 131 -10.68 -2.51 9.10
N LEU A 132 -9.35 -2.41 9.25
CA LEU A 132 -8.42 -3.18 8.44
C LEU A 132 -8.46 -4.68 8.78
N ILE A 133 -8.58 -5.04 10.05
CA ILE A 133 -8.73 -6.43 10.49
C ILE A 133 -10.04 -7.00 9.95
N ASP A 134 -11.15 -6.27 10.09
CA ASP A 134 -12.46 -6.68 9.56
C ASP A 134 -12.42 -6.88 8.03
N ALA A 135 -11.75 -5.98 7.31
CA ALA A 135 -11.59 -6.10 5.86
C ALA A 135 -10.72 -7.31 5.45
N CYS A 136 -9.71 -7.66 6.26
CA CYS A 136 -8.89 -8.86 6.04
C CYS A 136 -9.69 -10.14 6.31
N ASP A 137 -10.53 -10.15 7.34
CA ASP A 137 -11.40 -11.29 7.66
C ASP A 137 -12.43 -11.53 6.54
N GLU A 138 -13.08 -10.47 6.04
CA GLU A 138 -13.94 -10.54 4.84
C GLU A 138 -13.19 -11.12 3.64
N LEU A 139 -11.93 -10.73 3.44
CA LEU A 139 -11.12 -11.21 2.31
C LEU A 139 -10.82 -12.71 2.46
N ILE A 140 -10.45 -13.17 3.65
CA ILE A 140 -10.19 -14.59 3.92
C ILE A 140 -11.46 -15.40 3.66
N SER A 141 -12.60 -14.96 4.21
CA SER A 141 -13.88 -15.63 4.01
C SER A 141 -14.28 -15.72 2.53
N LEU A 142 -14.11 -14.63 1.77
CA LEU A 142 -14.35 -14.63 0.31
C LEU A 142 -13.36 -15.50 -0.48
N MET A 143 -12.11 -15.66 0.01
CA MET A 143 -11.15 -16.57 -0.60
C MET A 143 -11.56 -18.03 -0.39
N ASP A 144 -12.02 -18.36 0.82
CA ASP A 144 -12.50 -19.70 1.15
C ASP A 144 -13.76 -20.04 0.34
N GLU A 145 -14.74 -19.13 0.25
CA GLU A 145 -15.92 -19.28 -0.59
C GLU A 145 -15.56 -19.47 -2.07
N ASN A 146 -14.63 -18.68 -2.60
CA ASN A 146 -14.16 -18.87 -3.98
C ASN A 146 -13.46 -20.22 -4.19
N SER A 147 -12.75 -20.71 -3.18
CA SER A 147 -12.09 -22.02 -3.26
C SER A 147 -13.14 -23.15 -3.30
N ASN A 148 -14.18 -23.05 -2.47
CA ASN A 148 -15.29 -23.99 -2.43
C ASN A 148 -16.09 -23.98 -3.74
N LEU A 149 -16.41 -22.79 -4.27
CA LEU A 149 -17.11 -22.70 -5.56
C LEU A 149 -16.28 -23.28 -6.72
N LYS A 150 -14.95 -23.13 -6.67
CA LYS A 150 -14.06 -23.75 -7.68
C LYS A 150 -14.05 -25.27 -7.58
N THR A 151 -14.05 -25.84 -6.37
CA THR A 151 -14.10 -27.30 -6.19
C THR A 151 -15.44 -27.86 -6.62
N GLU A 152 -16.55 -27.16 -6.33
CA GLU A 152 -17.88 -27.52 -6.81
C GLU A 152 -17.97 -27.47 -8.34
N LEU A 153 -17.49 -26.39 -8.98
CA LEU A 153 -17.44 -26.31 -10.44
C LEU A 153 -16.60 -27.42 -11.05
N MET A 154 -15.45 -27.74 -10.45
CA MET A 154 -14.63 -28.87 -10.89
C MET A 154 -15.40 -30.19 -10.80
N TYR A 155 -16.10 -30.44 -9.69
CA TYR A 155 -16.93 -31.63 -9.52
C TYR A 155 -18.02 -31.73 -10.59
N TYR A 156 -18.77 -30.65 -10.84
CA TYR A 156 -19.81 -30.66 -11.87
C TYR A 156 -19.24 -30.82 -13.28
N THR A 157 -18.12 -30.16 -13.60
CA THR A 157 -17.48 -30.32 -14.92
C THR A 157 -16.94 -31.73 -15.14
N GLN A 158 -16.47 -32.41 -14.09
CA GLN A 158 -16.06 -33.81 -14.17
C GLN A 158 -17.27 -34.73 -14.39
N LYS A 159 -18.34 -34.50 -13.64
CA LYS A 159 -19.60 -35.26 -13.80
C LYS A 159 -20.16 -35.14 -15.21
N VAL A 160 -20.19 -33.94 -15.80
CA VAL A 160 -20.62 -33.74 -17.19
C VAL A 160 -19.73 -34.50 -18.18
N LYS A 161 -18.41 -34.49 -18.00
CA LYS A 161 -17.49 -35.26 -18.85
C LYS A 161 -17.67 -36.78 -18.73
N GLU A 162 -18.02 -37.27 -17.55
CA GLU A 162 -18.33 -38.68 -17.33
C GLU A 162 -19.68 -39.05 -17.96
N GLU A 163 -20.69 -38.18 -17.86
CA GLU A 163 -21.97 -38.33 -18.53
C GLU A 163 -21.81 -38.35 -20.06
N GLU A 164 -21.03 -37.43 -20.64
CA GLU A 164 -20.69 -37.40 -22.07
C GLU A 164 -19.97 -38.68 -22.55
N LYS A 165 -19.07 -39.24 -21.73
CA LYS A 165 -18.41 -40.52 -22.03
C LYS A 165 -19.34 -41.73 -21.87
N SER A 166 -20.37 -41.59 -21.03
CA SER A 166 -21.32 -42.66 -20.74
C SER A 166 -22.48 -42.73 -21.73
N VAL A 167 -22.63 -41.74 -22.62
CA VAL A 167 -23.51 -41.86 -23.78
C VAL A 167 -22.99 -43.04 -24.61
N PRO A 168 -23.75 -44.14 -24.73
CA PRO A 168 -23.26 -45.31 -25.43
C PRO A 168 -23.02 -44.92 -26.89
N LEU A 169 -21.76 -45.00 -27.33
CA LEU A 169 -21.44 -45.08 -28.75
C LEU A 169 -22.31 -46.18 -29.34
N GLU A 170 -22.84 -45.93 -30.54
CA GLU A 170 -23.46 -46.99 -31.34
C GLU A 170 -22.57 -48.24 -31.26
N PRO A 171 -23.15 -49.42 -30.97
CA PRO A 171 -22.38 -50.64 -30.77
C PRO A 171 -21.45 -50.80 -31.97
N THR A 172 -20.20 -51.12 -31.69
CA THR A 172 -19.23 -51.32 -32.77
C THR A 172 -19.75 -52.43 -33.70
N PRO A 173 -19.46 -52.40 -35.01
CA PRO A 173 -19.95 -53.41 -35.95
C PRO A 173 -19.65 -54.85 -35.52
N MET A 174 -18.58 -55.04 -34.75
CA MET A 174 -18.16 -56.32 -34.16
C MET A 174 -19.06 -56.77 -33.00
N GLU A 175 -19.59 -55.84 -32.20
CA GLU A 175 -20.57 -56.13 -31.12
C GLU A 175 -21.96 -56.45 -31.68
N LEU A 176 -22.31 -55.88 -32.84
CA LEU A 176 -23.53 -56.24 -33.58
C LEU A 176 -23.45 -57.67 -34.12
N LEU A 177 -22.32 -58.03 -34.76
CA LEU A 177 -22.07 -59.40 -35.23
C LEU A 177 -22.08 -60.43 -34.09
N ALA A 178 -21.54 -60.07 -32.93
CA ALA A 178 -21.54 -60.95 -31.76
C ALA A 178 -22.97 -61.21 -31.25
N ARG A 179 -23.83 -60.19 -31.21
CA ARG A 179 -25.25 -60.35 -30.80
C ARG A 179 -26.04 -61.21 -31.78
N GLU A 180 -25.87 -60.99 -33.08
CA GLU A 180 -26.51 -61.83 -34.10
C GLU A 180 -26.11 -63.31 -33.95
N SER A 181 -24.85 -63.58 -33.61
CA SER A 181 -24.36 -64.95 -33.39
C SER A 181 -24.82 -65.60 -32.07
N GLU A 182 -25.26 -64.81 -31.08
CA GLU A 182 -25.84 -65.31 -29.83
C GLU A 182 -27.35 -65.56 -29.95
N ASP A 183 -28.05 -64.76 -30.76
CA ASP A 183 -29.48 -64.94 -31.04
C ASP A 183 -29.74 -66.15 -31.96
N GLU A 184 -28.81 -66.52 -32.85
CA GLU A 184 -28.89 -67.75 -33.67
C GLU A 184 -28.69 -69.06 -32.88
N LYS A 185 -28.23 -68.99 -31.62
CA LYS A 185 -27.98 -70.16 -30.76
C LYS A 185 -29.07 -70.42 -29.71
N ARG A 186 -30.15 -69.65 -29.71
CA ARG A 186 -31.35 -69.87 -28.87
C ARG A 186 -32.50 -70.43 -29.69
#